data_AF-A0A4P5SEC9-F1
#
_entry.id   AF-A0A4P5SEC9-F1
#
_cell.length_a   1.000
_cell.length_b   1.000
_cell.length_c   1.000
_cell.angle_alpha   90.00
_cell.angle_beta   90.00
_cell.angle_gamma   90.00
#
_symmetry.space_group_name_H-M   'P 1'
#
loop_
_entity.id
_entity.type
_entity.pdbx_description
1 polymer ?
#
loop_
_entity_poly.entity_id
_entity_poly.type
_entity_poly.pdbx_seq_one_letter_code
_entity_poly.pdbx_strand_id
1 'polypeptide(L)'
;MARQRASELQLSEDELVIARKELDTLRDLVYVLKCAIADVEADLDPAIDPTTRDFKAALKWLLLAAKPLAEDQIHPSPSRAA
;
A
#
# COMPACT_ATOMS: atom_id res chain seq x y z
N MET A 1 38.03 -2.37 17.00
CA MET A 1 37.64 -2.29 15.57
C MET A 1 36.66 -3.39 15.14
N ALA A 2 36.91 -4.69 15.40
CA ALA A 2 36.02 -5.77 14.94
C ALA A 2 34.59 -5.73 15.56
N ARG A 3 34.47 -5.40 16.85
CA ARG A 3 33.15 -5.26 17.52
C ARG A 3 32.31 -4.09 17.00
N GLN A 4 32.96 -2.99 16.63
CA GLN A 4 32.28 -1.81 16.09
C GLN A 4 31.68 -2.11 14.72
N ARG A 5 32.48 -2.70 13.83
CA ARG A 5 32.01 -3.12 12.49
C ARG A 5 30.89 -4.16 12.56
N ALA A 6 30.98 -5.12 13.48
CA ALA A 6 29.92 -6.11 13.68
C ALA A 6 28.59 -5.47 14.10
N SER A 7 28.63 -4.45 14.97
CA SER A 7 27.44 -3.70 15.38
C SER A 7 26.85 -2.86 14.25
N GLU A 8 27.69 -2.23 13.42
CA GLU A 8 27.25 -1.45 12.25
C GLU A 8 26.60 -2.33 11.17
N LEU A 9 27.17 -3.52 10.93
CA LEU A 9 26.58 -4.53 10.04
C LEU A 9 25.20 -4.99 10.52
N GLN A 10 25.05 -5.21 11.83
CA GLN A 10 23.80 -5.66 12.42
C GLN A 10 22.72 -4.57 12.37
N LEU A 11 23.08 -3.32 12.65
CA LEU A 11 22.17 -2.16 12.47
C LEU A 11 21.73 -2.02 11.00
N SER A 12 22.65 -2.18 10.05
CA SER A 12 22.32 -2.14 8.62
C SER A 12 21.41 -3.30 8.17
N GLU A 13 21.60 -4.49 8.74
CA GLU A 13 20.74 -5.65 8.48
C GLU A 13 19.33 -5.42 9.04
N ASP A 14 19.22 -4.90 10.26
CA ASP A 14 17.94 -4.55 10.90
C ASP A 14 17.19 -3.47 10.09
N GLU A 15 17.89 -2.42 9.63
CA GLU A 15 17.34 -1.39 8.75
C GLU A 15 16.81 -1.97 7.42
N LEU A 16 17.57 -2.89 6.81
CA LEU A 16 17.16 -3.54 5.56
C LEU A 16 15.94 -4.44 5.76
N VAL A 17 15.84 -5.13 6.91
CA VAL A 17 14.67 -5.92 7.29
C VAL A 17 13.45 -5.03 7.46
N ILE A 18 13.59 -3.86 8.10
CA ILE A 18 12.50 -2.89 8.27
C ILE A 18 12.03 -2.38 6.89
N ALA A 19 12.96 -1.91 6.05
CA ALA A 19 12.63 -1.40 4.72
C ALA A 19 11.94 -2.46 3.83
N ARG A 20 12.36 -3.74 3.94
CA ARG A 20 11.68 -4.84 3.24
C ARG A 20 10.26 -5.05 3.73
N LYS A 21 10.06 -5.05 5.05
CA LYS A 21 8.72 -5.20 5.65
C LYS A 21 7.80 -4.07 5.24
N GLU A 22 8.28 -2.82 5.24
CA GLU A 22 7.52 -1.66 4.76
C GLU A 22 7.16 -1.81 3.28
N LEU A 23 8.10 -2.27 2.44
CA LEU A 23 7.85 -2.51 1.03
C LEU A 23 6.83 -3.64 0.79
N ASP A 24 6.88 -4.72 1.58
CA ASP A 24 5.92 -5.81 1.49
C ASP A 24 4.52 -5.37 1.94
N THR A 25 4.41 -4.60 3.03
CA THR A 25 3.15 -3.96 3.45
C THR A 25 2.58 -3.06 2.36
N LEU A 26 3.40 -2.22 1.74
CA LEU A 26 2.95 -1.35 0.65
C LEU A 26 2.44 -2.17 -0.55
N ARG A 27 3.13 -3.27 -0.90
CA ARG A 27 2.69 -4.17 -1.98
C ARG A 27 1.34 -4.80 -1.67
N ASP A 28 1.12 -5.23 -0.44
CA ASP A 28 -0.15 -5.81 0.00
C ASP A 28 -1.28 -4.78 -0.07
N LEU A 29 -1.03 -3.55 0.38
CA LEU A 29 -2.01 -2.46 0.27
C LEU A 29 -2.34 -2.14 -1.20
N VAL A 30 -1.33 -2.03 -2.06
CA VAL A 30 -1.53 -1.81 -3.51
C VAL A 30 -2.30 -2.97 -4.13
N TYR A 31 -2.03 -4.20 -3.71
CA TYR A 31 -2.76 -5.37 -4.19
C TYR A 31 -4.25 -5.29 -3.82
N VAL A 32 -4.58 -4.94 -2.57
CA VAL A 32 -5.97 -4.73 -2.14
C VAL A 32 -6.66 -3.64 -2.96
N LEU A 33 -5.97 -2.52 -3.23
CA LEU A 33 -6.52 -1.46 -4.06
C LEU A 33 -6.79 -1.94 -5.50
N LYS A 34 -5.90 -2.74 -6.09
CA LYS A 34 -6.12 -3.34 -7.42
C LYS A 34 -7.36 -4.23 -7.45
N CYS A 35 -7.55 -5.07 -6.43
CA CYS A 35 -8.77 -5.87 -6.30
C CYS A 35 -10.01 -4.99 -6.19
N ALA A 36 -9.97 -3.95 -5.34
CA ALA A 36 -11.09 -3.05 -5.18
C ALA A 36 -11.47 -2.32 -6.47
N ILE A 37 -10.48 -1.93 -7.29
CA ILE A 37 -10.75 -1.33 -8.61
C ILE A 37 -11.44 -2.34 -9.52
N ALA A 38 -10.94 -3.57 -9.61
CA ALA A 38 -11.54 -4.62 -10.45
C ALA A 38 -12.98 -4.95 -10.02
N ASP A 39 -13.25 -4.99 -8.71
CA ASP A 39 -14.59 -5.20 -8.18
C ASP A 39 -15.53 -4.06 -8.61
N VAL A 40 -15.08 -2.80 -8.48
CA VAL A 40 -15.87 -1.63 -8.88
C VAL A 40 -16.14 -1.61 -10.39
N GLU A 41 -15.15 -1.98 -11.21
CA GLU A 41 -15.33 -2.07 -12.67
C GLU A 41 -16.38 -3.13 -13.04
N ALA A 42 -16.38 -4.28 -12.35
CA ALA A 42 -17.38 -5.33 -12.57
C ALA A 42 -18.77 -4.94 -12.05
N ASP A 43 -18.84 -4.37 -10.84
CA ASP A 43 -20.10 -3.98 -10.19
C ASP A 43 -20.80 -2.82 -10.90
N LEU A 44 -20.05 -1.95 -11.58
CA LEU A 44 -20.57 -0.78 -12.28
C LEU A 44 -20.57 -0.95 -13.81
N ASP A 45 -20.46 -2.19 -14.32
CA ASP A 45 -20.58 -2.48 -15.75
C ASP A 45 -21.96 -2.01 -16.27
N PRO A 46 -22.02 -1.11 -17.28
CA PRO A 46 -23.29 -0.67 -17.85
C PRO A 46 -24.17 -1.80 -18.40
N ALA A 47 -23.58 -2.95 -18.75
CA ALA A 47 -24.31 -4.11 -19.26
C ALA A 47 -25.23 -4.76 -18.21
N ILE A 48 -25.00 -4.52 -16.91
CA ILE A 48 -25.80 -5.08 -15.81
C ILE A 48 -26.77 -4.07 -15.17
N ASP A 49 -26.89 -2.87 -15.73
CA ASP A 49 -27.76 -1.77 -15.27
C ASP A 49 -27.65 -1.47 -13.75
N PRO A 50 -26.46 -1.04 -13.27
CA PRO A 50 -26.17 -0.86 -11.85
C PRO A 50 -27.05 0.21 -11.21
N THR A 51 -27.55 -0.11 -10.02
CA THR A 51 -28.44 0.78 -9.28
C THR A 51 -27.66 1.80 -8.46
N THR A 52 -28.32 2.87 -8.01
CA THR A 52 -27.72 3.85 -7.09
C THR A 52 -27.16 3.22 -5.81
N ARG A 53 -27.70 2.08 -5.36
CA ARG A 53 -27.17 1.35 -4.20
C ARG A 53 -25.80 0.74 -4.52
N ASP A 54 -25.62 0.22 -5.73
CA ASP A 54 -24.39 -0.43 -6.17
C ASP A 54 -23.27 0.60 -6.29
N PHE A 55 -23.56 1.79 -6.85
CA PHE A 55 -22.63 2.93 -6.84
C PHE A 55 -22.19 3.34 -5.42
N LYS A 56 -23.11 3.38 -4.45
CA LYS A 56 -22.77 3.70 -3.05
C LYS A 56 -21.90 2.63 -2.41
N ALA A 57 -22.18 1.36 -2.69
CA ALA A 57 -21.41 0.22 -2.19
C ALA A 57 -19.99 0.23 -2.80
N ALA A 58 -19.89 0.36 -4.12
CA ALA A 58 -18.65 0.47 -4.87
C ALA A 58 -17.77 1.63 -4.38
N LEU A 59 -18.34 2.83 -4.22
CA LEU A 59 -17.60 3.99 -3.71
C LEU A 59 -17.11 3.78 -2.27
N LYS A 60 -17.95 3.20 -1.41
CA LYS A 60 -17.57 2.88 -0.04
C LYS A 60 -16.41 1.87 -0.02
N TRP A 61 -16.48 0.84 -0.86
CA TRP A 61 -15.44 -0.18 -0.97
C TRP A 61 -14.11 0.41 -1.44
N LEU A 62 -14.15 1.19 -2.52
CA LEU A 62 -12.97 1.86 -3.06
C LEU A 62 -12.31 2.79 -2.02
N LEU A 63 -13.11 3.56 -1.28
CA LEU A 63 -12.58 4.43 -0.21
C LEU A 63 -11.96 3.63 0.94
N LEU A 64 -12.53 2.48 1.30
CA LEU A 64 -11.96 1.61 2.34
C LEU A 64 -10.60 1.04 1.91
N ALA A 65 -10.46 0.65 0.64
CA ALA A 65 -9.20 0.14 0.09
C ALA A 65 -8.14 1.24 -0.11
N ALA A 66 -8.56 2.45 -0.51
CA ALA A 66 -7.66 3.56 -0.80
C ALA A 66 -7.16 4.30 0.46
N LYS A 67 -7.96 4.35 1.53
CA LYS A 67 -7.61 5.08 2.76
C LYS A 67 -6.30 4.63 3.41
N PRO A 68 -6.03 3.33 3.59
CA PRO A 68 -4.76 2.87 4.14
C PRO A 68 -3.57 3.42 3.35
N LEU A 69 -3.61 3.39 2.01
CA LEU A 69 -2.54 3.95 1.18
C LEU A 69 -2.37 5.47 1.32
N ALA A 70 -3.47 6.20 1.52
CA ALA A 70 -3.43 7.65 1.67
C ALA A 70 -2.93 8.07 3.07
N GLU A 71 -3.24 7.28 4.10
CA GLU A 71 -2.90 7.54 5.50
C GLU A 71 -1.51 7.02 5.87
N ASP A 72 -1.04 5.93 5.24
CA ASP A 72 0.28 5.30 5.46
C ASP A 72 1.47 6.12 4.91
N GLN A 73 1.26 7.44 4.73
CA GLN A 73 2.20 8.45 4.27
C GLN A 73 3.57 7.88 3.91
N ILE A 74 3.74 7.59 2.62
CA ILE A 74 5.02 7.37 1.94
C ILE A 74 5.97 8.46 2.45
N HIS A 75 6.77 8.16 3.47
CA HIS A 75 7.79 9.07 3.92
C HIS A 75 8.68 9.34 2.70
N PRO A 76 8.89 10.61 2.30
CA PRO A 76 9.75 10.89 1.18
C PRO A 76 11.12 10.25 1.49
N SER A 77 11.56 9.35 0.62
CA SER A 77 12.88 8.74 0.76
C SER A 77 13.90 9.87 0.92
N PRO A 78 14.70 9.89 2.00
CA PRO A 78 15.71 10.94 2.21
C PRO A 78 16.74 10.99 1.08
N SER A 79 16.82 9.93 0.26
CA SER A 79 17.68 9.85 -0.92
C SER A 79 17.32 10.82 -2.07
N ARG A 80 16.17 11.52 -2.02
CA ARG A 80 15.77 12.51 -3.05
C ARG A 80 15.94 13.98 -2.63
N ALA A 81 16.51 14.25 -1.45
CA ALA A 81 16.71 15.60 -0.92
C ALA A 81 18.18 16.06 -0.88
N ALA A 82 19.10 15.33 -1.54
CA ALA A 82 20.52 15.68 -1.64
C ALA A 82 20.91 16.02 -3.09
#